data_AF-A0A1W6Q320-F1
#
_entry.id   AF-A0A1W6Q320-F1
#
_cell.length_a   1.000
_cell.length_b   1.000
_cell.length_c   1.000
_cell.angle_alpha   90.00
_cell.angle_beta   90.00
_cell.angle_gamma   90.00
#
_symmetry.space_group_name_H-M   'P 1'
#
loop_
_entity.id
_entity.type
_entity.pdbx_description
1 polymer ?
#
loop_
_entity_poly.entity_id
_entity_poly.type
_entity_poly.pdbx_seq_one_letter_code
_entity_poly.pdbx_strand_id
1 'polypeptide(L)'
;MNVVSFPRQLHDEPDRAFVNTDADARPLYKFALQYDMDGKSWATDVWAYSAKDAEDRVAAMRRSLTMCGQLYAEVKADALTQL
;
A
#
# COMPACT_ATOMS: atom_id res chain seq x y z
N MET A 1 19.52 8.58 -4.19
CA MET A 1 18.06 8.64 -3.99
C MET A 1 17.42 7.82 -5.09
N ASN A 2 16.96 6.61 -4.79
CA ASN A 2 16.36 5.72 -5.78
C ASN A 2 14.91 6.12 -5.98
N VAL A 3 14.61 6.73 -7.13
CA VAL A 3 13.24 6.96 -7.57
C VAL A 3 12.72 5.63 -8.13
N VAL A 4 11.79 4.99 -7.42
CA VAL A 4 11.12 3.79 -7.92
C VAL A 4 9.98 4.26 -8.80
N SER A 5 10.20 4.23 -10.11
CA SER A 5 9.15 4.41 -11.10
C SER A 5 8.40 3.10 -11.28
N PHE A 6 7.06 3.12 -11.21
CA PHE A 6 6.21 1.95 -11.43
C PHE A 6 5.57 2.05 -12.83
N PRO A 7 6.26 1.66 -13.92
CA PRO A 7 5.60 1.53 -15.21
C PRO A 7 4.45 0.53 -15.07
N ARG A 8 3.31 0.79 -15.70
CA ARG A 8 2.19 -0.18 -15.75
C ARG A 8 2.66 -1.42 -16.51
N GLN A 9 3.20 -2.41 -15.81
CA GLN A 9 3.45 -3.74 -16.33
C GLN A 9 2.17 -4.56 -16.17
N LEU A 10 1.64 -5.09 -17.27
CA LEU A 10 0.67 -6.18 -17.20
C LEU A 10 1.44 -7.45 -16.83
N HIS A 11 1.61 -7.70 -15.54
CA HIS A 11 1.91 -9.04 -15.04
C HIS A 11 0.58 -9.78 -14.87
N ASP A 12 0.56 -11.07 -15.20
CA ASP A 12 -0.65 -11.88 -15.09
C ASP A 12 -1.12 -12.02 -13.63
N GLU A 13 -0.18 -12.01 -12.67
CA GLU A 13 -0.46 -12.12 -11.24
C GLU A 13 0.50 -11.26 -10.39
N PRO A 14 0.02 -10.69 -9.26
CA PRO A 14 0.87 -9.95 -8.31
C PRO A 14 1.75 -10.88 -7.47
N ASP A 15 2.94 -10.40 -7.07
CA ASP A 15 3.81 -11.13 -6.14
C ASP A 15 3.09 -11.44 -4.82
N ARG A 16 3.39 -12.58 -4.21
CA ARG A 16 2.79 -13.01 -2.92
C ARG A 16 2.92 -11.97 -1.81
N ALA A 17 4.00 -11.19 -1.80
CA ALA A 17 4.21 -10.12 -0.81
C ALA A 17 3.20 -8.95 -0.96
N PHE A 18 2.51 -8.87 -2.09
CA PHE A 18 1.53 -7.83 -2.43
C PHE A 18 0.11 -8.39 -2.53
N VAL A 19 -0.10 -9.59 -1.98
CA VAL A 19 -1.41 -10.22 -1.80
C VAL A 19 -1.61 -10.50 -0.33
N ASN A 20 -2.77 -10.15 0.19
CA ASN A 20 -3.20 -10.47 1.54
C ASN A 20 -4.66 -10.91 1.52
N THR A 21 -5.19 -11.37 2.65
CA THR A 21 -6.62 -11.64 2.83
C THR A 21 -7.14 -10.82 4.00
N ASP A 22 -8.37 -10.32 3.87
CA ASP A 22 -9.07 -9.74 5.01
C ASP A 22 -9.58 -10.82 5.99
N ALA A 23 -10.31 -10.40 7.03
CA ALA A 23 -10.90 -11.31 8.01
C ALA A 23 -11.94 -12.28 7.42
N ASP A 24 -12.53 -11.94 6.28
CA ASP A 24 -13.52 -12.75 5.54
C ASP A 24 -12.86 -13.59 4.43
N ALA A 25 -11.53 -13.73 4.45
CA ALA A 25 -10.73 -14.43 3.45
C ALA A 25 -10.84 -13.86 2.02
N ARG A 26 -11.25 -12.59 1.85
CA ARG A 26 -11.29 -11.92 0.55
C ARG A 26 -9.90 -11.42 0.17
N PRO A 27 -9.47 -11.61 -1.09
CA PRO A 27 -8.15 -11.17 -1.51
C PRO A 27 -8.06 -9.65 -1.57
N LEU A 28 -7.00 -9.12 -0.93
CA LEU A 28 -6.55 -7.74 -1.02
C LEU A 28 -5.25 -7.70 -1.80
N TYR A 29 -5.12 -6.70 -2.66
CA TYR A 29 -3.95 -6.49 -3.48
C TYR A 29 -3.33 -5.13 -3.15
N LYS A 30 -2.00 -5.08 -3.15
CA LYS A 30 -1.25 -3.85 -2.90
C LYS A 30 -1.04 -3.09 -4.21
N PHE A 31 -1.66 -1.92 -4.35
CA PHE A 31 -1.51 -1.07 -5.52
C PHE A 31 -0.54 0.08 -5.23
N ALA A 32 0.42 0.29 -6.13
CA ALA A 32 1.30 1.44 -6.10
C ALA A 32 0.56 2.69 -6.56
N LEU A 33 0.74 3.79 -5.84
CA LEU A 33 0.18 5.10 -6.12
C LEU A 33 1.33 6.07 -6.38
N GLN A 34 1.19 6.94 -7.38
CA GLN A 34 2.14 8.01 -7.66
C GLN A 34 1.44 9.37 -7.66
N TYR A 35 2.12 10.38 -7.13
CA TYR A 35 1.67 11.77 -7.17
C TYR A 35 2.88 12.71 -7.26
N ASP A 36 2.64 13.91 -7.78
CA ASP A 36 3.67 14.94 -7.88
C ASP A 36 3.47 16.03 -6.82
N MET A 37 4.57 16.47 -6.20
CA MET A 37 4.59 17.53 -5.20
C MET A 37 5.96 18.22 -5.24
N ASP A 38 5.97 19.55 -5.30
CA ASP A 38 7.18 20.38 -5.36
C ASP A 38 8.13 20.01 -6.50
N GLY A 39 7.57 19.70 -7.68
CA GLY A 39 8.33 19.32 -8.87
C GLY A 39 9.00 17.94 -8.78
N LYS A 40 8.63 17.12 -7.78
CA LYS A 40 9.14 15.76 -7.59
C LYS A 40 7.99 14.76 -7.61
N SER A 41 8.26 13.60 -8.17
CA SER A 41 7.35 12.45 -8.08
C SER A 41 7.60 11.67 -6.80
N TRP A 42 6.53 11.40 -6.08
CA TRP A 42 6.48 10.59 -4.87
C TRP A 42 5.63 9.35 -5.13
N ALA A 43 5.92 8.29 -4.38
CA ALA A 43 5.13 7.08 -4.42
C ALA A 43 4.67 6.65 -3.02
N THR A 44 3.49 6.08 -2.96
CA THR A 44 2.92 5.42 -1.78
C THR A 44 2.13 4.21 -2.26
N ASP A 45 1.38 3.57 -1.36
CA ASP A 45 0.63 2.37 -1.68
C ASP A 45 -0.72 2.32 -0.97
N VAL A 46 -1.62 1.49 -1.50
CA VAL A 46 -2.92 1.21 -0.89
C VAL A 46 -3.28 -0.26 -1.07
N TRP A 47 -3.84 -0.86 -0.03
CA TRP A 47 -4.50 -2.17 -0.13
C TRP A 47 -5.94 -2.00 -0.63
N ALA A 48 -6.31 -2.72 -1.69
CA ALA A 48 -7.63 -2.66 -2.29
C ALA A 48 -8.05 -4.02 -2.88
N TYR A 49 -9.34 -4.24 -3.04
CA TYR A 49 -9.89 -5.52 -3.54
C TYR A 49 -9.81 -5.67 -5.07
N SER A 50 -9.62 -4.55 -5.78
CA SER A 50 -9.52 -4.50 -7.24
C SER A 50 -8.90 -3.19 -7.67
N ALA A 51 -8.51 -3.08 -8.95
CA ALA A 51 -8.04 -1.81 -9.52
C ALA A 51 -9.11 -0.71 -9.41
N LYS A 52 -10.40 -1.05 -9.56
CA LYS A 52 -11.50 -0.08 -9.38
C LYS A 52 -11.58 0.42 -7.93
N ASP A 53 -11.52 -0.48 -6.95
CA ASP A 53 -11.50 -0.08 -5.53
C ASP A 53 -10.27 0.79 -5.21
N ALA A 54 -9.11 0.47 -5.77
CA ALA A 54 -7.91 1.29 -5.63
C ALA A 54 -8.10 2.71 -6.16
N GLU A 55 -8.65 2.86 -7.38
CA GLU A 55 -8.95 4.18 -7.97
C GLU A 55 -10.03 4.95 -7.18
N ASP A 56 -11.07 4.27 -6.69
CA ASP A 56 -12.12 4.88 -5.86
C ASP A 56 -11.53 5.41 -4.54
N ARG A 57 -10.60 4.67 -3.92
CA ARG A 57 -9.85 5.12 -2.73
C ARG A 57 -8.93 6.29 -3.03
N VAL A 58 -8.21 6.28 -4.15
CA VAL A 58 -7.39 7.44 -4.60
C VAL A 58 -8.28 8.66 -4.79
N ALA A 59 -9.45 8.50 -5.39
CA ALA A 59 -10.40 9.58 -5.57
C ALA A 59 -10.89 10.13 -4.21
N ALA A 60 -11.13 9.26 -3.22
CA ALA A 60 -11.44 9.68 -1.85
C ALA A 60 -10.27 10.42 -1.20
N MET A 61 -9.03 9.92 -1.33
CA MET A 61 -7.83 10.58 -0.81
C MET A 61 -7.69 12.01 -1.34
N ARG A 62 -7.87 12.22 -2.66
CA ARG A 62 -7.83 13.55 -3.29
C ARG A 62 -8.86 14.53 -2.72
N ARG A 63 -9.99 14.03 -2.18
CA ARG A 63 -11.08 14.87 -1.67
C ARG A 63 -11.02 15.11 -0.16
N SER A 64 -10.53 14.14 0.62
CA SER A 64 -10.71 14.15 2.08
C SER A 64 -9.55 13.57 2.88
N LEU A 65 -8.38 13.30 2.28
CA LEU A 65 -7.23 12.80 3.02
C LEU A 65 -6.79 13.82 4.08
N THR A 66 -6.63 13.34 5.31
CA THR A 66 -6.21 14.14 6.46
C THR A 66 -5.07 13.42 7.19
N MET A 67 -4.09 14.17 7.71
CA MET A 67 -3.00 13.63 8.52
C MET A 67 -3.53 13.31 9.93
N CYS A 68 -3.42 12.04 10.34
CA CYS A 68 -3.94 11.55 11.62
C CYS A 68 -2.88 11.35 12.71
N GLY A 69 -1.65 11.80 12.48
CA GLY A 69 -0.50 11.62 13.37
C GLY A 69 0.58 10.69 12.79
N GLN A 70 1.50 10.27 13.65
CA GLN A 70 2.60 9.36 13.31
C GLN A 70 2.17 7.90 13.51
N LEU A 71 2.62 7.01 12.63
CA LEU A 71 2.45 5.57 12.80
C LEU A 71 3.51 5.03 13.78
N TYR A 72 3.08 4.22 14.75
CA TYR A 72 3.95 3.47 15.65
C TYR A 72 3.70 1.98 15.41
N ALA A 73 4.78 1.22 15.23
CA ALA A 73 4.70 -0.24 15.18
C ALA A 73 5.09 -0.79 16.56
N GLU A 74 4.23 -1.63 17.14
CA GLU A 74 4.58 -2.44 18.30
C GLU A 74 5.00 -3.82 17.80
N VAL A 75 6.30 -4.11 17.89
CA VAL A 75 6.79 -5.47 17.70
C VAL A 75 6.78 -6.12 19.08
N LYS A 76 5.89 -7.09 19.31
CA LYS A 76 6.02 -7.95 20.48
C LYS A 76 7.39 -8.61 20.36
N ALA A 77 8.26 -8.33 21.32
CA ALA A 77 9.43 -9.16 21.51
C ALA A 77 8.88 -10.54 21.85
N ASP A 78 8.89 -11.46 20.89
CA ASP A 78 8.78 -12.87 21.22
C ASP A 78 9.88 -13.11 22.26
N ALA A 79 9.46 -13.53 23.44
CA ALA A 79 10.37 -13.91 24.50
C ALA A 79 11.33 -14.92 23.88
N LEU A 80 12.58 -14.52 23.68
CA LEU A 80 13.71 -15.44 23.57
C LEU A 80 13.83 -16.14 24.93
N THR A 81 12.88 -17.01 25.20
CA THR A 81 12.96 -18.05 26.20
C THR A 81 13.55 -19.23 25.47
N GLN A 82 14.87 -19.35 25.63
CA GLN A 82 15.63 -20.60 25.66
C GLN A 82 15.42 -21.59 24.51
N LEU A 83 16.45 -21.75 23.68
CA LEU A 83 17.31 -22.94 23.67
C LEU A 83 18.64 -22.62 22.98
#